data_AF-A0A2G9QDT6-F1
#
_entry.id   AF-A0A2G9QDT6-F1
#
_cell.length_a   1.000
_cell.length_b   1.000
_cell.length_c   1.000
_cell.angle_alpha   90.00
_cell.angle_beta   90.00
_cell.angle_gamma   90.00
#
_symmetry.space_group_name_H-M   'P 1'
#
loop_
_entity.id
_entity.type
_entity.pdbx_description
1 polymer ?
#
loop_
_entity_poly.entity_id
_entity_poly.type
_entity_poly.pdbx_seq_one_letter_code
_entity_poly.pdbx_strand_id
1 'polypeptide(L)' 'MVFRNLRERFGIDDQDYQNSLTRSAPVNSENQGRFGSRFLTTFDRRFIIKTISGEDVAEMHNILKKYHQVAAFVNLFS' A
#
# COMPACT_ATOMS: atom_id res chain seq x y z
N MET A 1 -11.05 5.88 6.80
CA MET A 1 -10.27 7.12 7.06
C MET A 1 -8.78 6.87 7.27
N VAL A 2 -8.34 5.85 8.04
CA VAL A 2 -6.91 5.63 8.35
C VAL A 2 -6.01 5.57 7.11
N PHE A 3 -6.37 4.81 6.07
CA PHE A 3 -5.56 4.72 4.84
C PHE A 3 -5.52 6.01 4.02
N ARG A 4 -6.55 6.88 4.09
CA ARG A 4 -6.50 8.21 3.48
C ARG A 4 -5.45 9.08 4.18
N ASN A 5 -5.48 9.13 5.51
CA ASN A 5 -4.48 9.87 6.28
C ASN A 5 -3.07 9.35 6.05
N LEU A 6 -2.89 8.03 5.88
CA LEU A 6 -1.59 7.45 5.52
C LEU A 6 -1.13 7.91 4.13
N ARG A 7 -2.00 7.90 3.12
CA ARG A 7 -1.66 8.41 1.77
C ARG A 7 -1.21 9.86 1.82
N GLU A 8 -1.98 10.74 2.48
CA GLU A 8 -1.63 12.15 2.66
C GLU A 8 -0.25 12.32 3.31
N ARG A 9 0.04 11.54 4.36
CA ARG A 9 1.34 11.59 5.05
C ARG A 9 2.51 11.09 4.20
N PHE A 10 2.29 10.11 3.33
CA PHE A 10 3.32 9.67 2.39
C PHE A 10 3.43 10.57 1.14
N GLY A 11 2.74 11.72 1.10
CA GLY A 11 2.74 12.62 -0.05
C GLY A 11 2.06 12.02 -1.27
N ILE A 12 1.13 11.07 -1.07
CA ILE A 12 0.36 10.43 -2.13
C ILE A 12 -0.97 11.17 -2.25
N ASP A 13 -1.15 11.90 -3.35
CA ASP A 13 -2.43 12.51 -3.71
C ASP A 13 -3.49 11.45 -4.04
N ASP A 14 -4.74 11.72 -3.66
CA ASP A 14 -5.85 10.78 -3.81
C ASP A 14 -6.21 10.53 -5.28
N GLN A 15 -6.15 11.56 -6.13
CA GLN A 15 -6.46 11.46 -7.56
C GLN A 15 -5.33 10.74 -8.30
N ASP A 16 -4.08 11.03 -7.96
CA ASP A 16 -2.91 10.31 -8.46
C ASP A 16 -2.97 8.81 -8.11
N TYR A 17 -3.25 8.48 -6.84
CA TYR A 17 -3.38 7.10 -6.38
C TYR A 17 -4.46 6.34 -7.17
N GLN A 18 -5.62 6.97 -7.35
CA GLN A 18 -6.71 6.39 -8.15
C GLN A 18 -6.26 6.18 -9.59
N ASN A 19 -5.66 7.20 -10.21
CA ASN A 19 -5.17 7.12 -11.59
C ASN A 19 -4.15 5.99 -11.78
N SER A 20 -3.17 5.84 -10.87
CA SER A 20 -2.18 4.76 -10.90
C SER A 20 -2.83 3.36 -10.89
N LEU A 21 -3.92 3.20 -10.13
CA LEU A 21 -4.62 1.92 -9.99
C LEU A 21 -5.62 1.63 -11.10
N THR A 22 -6.25 2.64 -11.69
CA THR A 22 -7.42 2.44 -12.56
C THR A 22 -7.21 2.88 -14.01
N ARG A 23 -6.19 3.67 -14.34
CA ARG A 23 -5.95 4.13 -15.73
C ARG A 23 -5.60 2.97 -16.66
N SER A 24 -4.93 1.95 -16.16
CA SER A 24 -4.63 0.71 -16.88
C SER A 24 -4.56 -0.46 -15.90
N ALA A 25 -4.86 -1.66 -16.39
CA ALA A 25 -4.78 -2.87 -15.59
C ALA A 25 -3.37 -3.05 -14.98
N PRO A 26 -3.25 -3.34 -13.67
CA PRO A 26 -1.99 -3.70 -13.06
C PRO A 26 -1.40 -4.97 -13.69
N VAL A 27 -0.07 -5.01 -13.80
CA VAL A 27 0.66 -6.11 -14.44
C VAL A 27 1.26 -7.03 -13.38
N ASN A 28 1.44 -8.33 -13.67
CA ASN A 28 2.12 -9.22 -12.73
C ASN A 28 3.55 -8.73 -12.48
N SER A 29 3.95 -8.65 -11.22
CA SER A 29 5.32 -8.26 -10.86
C SER A 29 6.29 -9.38 -11.26
N GLU A 30 7.43 -9.01 -11.85
CA GLU A 30 8.45 -9.95 -12.35
C GLU A 30 9.04 -10.82 -11.23
N ASN A 31 9.07 -10.29 -10.00
CA ASN A 31 9.52 -10.99 -8.81
C ASN A 31 8.31 -11.61 -8.08
N GLN A 32 7.86 -12.78 -8.54
CA GLN A 32 6.93 -13.57 -7.74
C GLN A 32 7.60 -13.93 -6.40
N GLY A 33 7.05 -13.41 -5.31
CA GLY A 33 7.59 -13.69 -3.98
C GLY A 33 7.60 -15.20 -3.69
N ARG A 34 8.59 -15.65 -2.93
CA ARG A 34 8.57 -16.97 -2.31
C ARG A 34 7.24 -17.11 -1.55
N PHE A 35 6.60 -18.28 -1.64
CA PHE A 35 5.31 -18.61 -0.99
C PHE A 35 4.00 -18.21 -1.73
N GLY A 36 4.01 -18.09 -3.06
CA GLY A 36 2.77 -18.13 -3.86
C GLY A 36 1.83 -16.91 -3.72
N SER A 37 2.20 -15.88 -2.97
CA SER A 37 1.44 -14.64 -2.93
C SER A 37 1.59 -13.90 -4.25
N ARG A 38 0.49 -13.66 -4.95
CA ARG A 38 0.49 -12.92 -6.22
C ARG A 38 0.73 -11.44 -5.96
N PHE A 39 1.68 -10.88 -6.72
CA PHE A 39 1.96 -9.45 -6.75
C PHE A 39 1.60 -8.88 -8.11
N LEU A 40 0.94 -7.74 -8.10
CA LEU A 40 0.74 -6.89 -9.26
C LEU A 40 1.42 -5.54 -9.02
N THR A 41 1.86 -4.91 -10.09
CA THR A 41 2.44 -3.57 -10.10
C THR A 41 1.57 -2.65 -10.94
N THR A 42 1.32 -1.42 -10.48
CA THR A 42 0.61 -0.41 -11.30
C THR A 42 1.39 -0.09 -12.57
N PHE A 43 0.69 0.39 -13.61
CA PHE A 43 1.32 0.64 -14.93
C PHE A 43 2.47 1.66 -14.86
N ASP A 44 2.40 2.60 -13.93
CA ASP A 44 3.40 3.64 -13.66
C ASP A 44 4.46 3.20 -12.64
N ARG A 45 4.39 1.96 -12.16
CA ARG A 45 5.31 1.35 -11.20
C ARG A 45 5.40 2.06 -9.85
N ARG A 46 4.41 2.90 -9.50
CA ARG A 46 4.35 3.60 -8.20
C ARG A 46 3.88 2.71 -7.06
N PHE A 47 3.02 1.72 -7.33
CA PHE A 47 2.40 0.89 -6.28
C PHE A 47 2.47 -0.60 -6.59
N ILE A 48 2.52 -1.39 -5.50
CA ILE A 48 2.42 -2.85 -5.51
C ILE A 48 1.09 -3.25 -4.88
N ILE A 49 0.38 -4.18 -5.51
CA ILE A 49 -0.85 -4.80 -5.03
C ILE A 49 -0.50 -6.25 -4.70
N LYS A 50 -0.67 -6.62 -3.43
CA LYS A 50 -0.37 -7.96 -2.94
C LYS A 50 -1.66 -8.65 -2.50
N THR A 51 -1.87 -9.89 -2.92
CA THR A 51 -2.88 -10.75 -2.29
C THR A 51 -2.40 -11.15 -0.91
N ILE A 52 -3.20 -10.87 0.11
CA ILE A 52 -2.92 -11.21 1.51
C ILE A 52 -3.98 -12.19 2.04
N SER A 53 -3.60 -13.02 3.01
CA SER A 53 -4.51 -13.98 3.65
C SER A 53 -5.42 -13.27 4.67
N GLY A 54 -6.47 -13.96 5.14
CA GLY A 54 -7.32 -13.44 6.21
C GLY A 54 -6.56 -13.25 7.54
N GLU A 55 -5.54 -14.07 7.79
CA GLU A 55 -4.64 -13.94 8.94
C GLU A 55 -3.81 -12.66 8.87
N ASP A 56 -3.22 -12.38 7.70
CA ASP A 56 -2.47 -11.13 7.46
C ASP A 56 -3.36 -9.89 7.65
N VAL A 57 -4.64 -9.97 7.23
CA VAL A 57 -5.60 -8.89 7.45
C VAL A 57 -5.86 -8.66 8.94
N ALA A 58 -6.06 -9.74 9.71
CA ALA A 58 -6.26 -9.66 11.15
C ALA A 58 -5.02 -9.08 11.85
N GLU A 59 -3.82 -9.50 11.46
CA GLU A 59 -2.57 -8.93 11.97
C GLU A 59 -2.41 -7.46 11.61
N MET A 60 -2.70 -7.07 10.36
CA MET A 60 -2.70 -5.68 9.93
C MET A 60 -3.61 -4.83 10.82
N HIS A 61 -4.83 -5.30 11.13
CA HIS A 61 -5.73 -4.62 12.05
C HIS A 61 -5.15 -4.46 13.46
N ASN A 62 -4.42 -5.47 13.97
CA ASN A 62 -3.78 -5.43 15.28
C ASN A 62 -2.66 -4.37 15.36
N ILE A 63 -1.91 -4.17 14.28
CA ILE A 63 -0.79 -3.21 14.27
C ILE A 63 -1.16 -1.82 13.74
N LEU A 64 -2.28 -1.67 13.03
CA LEU A 64 -2.62 -0.45 12.27
C LEU A 64 -2.65 0.81 13.15
N LYS A 65 -3.16 0.71 14.38
CA LYS A 65 -3.20 1.86 15.31
C LYS A 65 -1.79 2.32 15.71
N LYS A 66 -0.90 1.38 16.03
CA LYS A 66 0.50 1.68 16.38
C LYS A 66 1.26 2.21 15.17
N TYR A 67 1.08 1.58 14.01
CA TYR A 67 1.69 2.02 12.76
C TYR A 67 1.28 3.45 12.38
N HIS A 68 -0.02 3.77 12.45
CA HIS A 68 -0.51 5.12 12.18
C HIS A 68 0.05 6.18 13.16
N GLN A 69 0.35 5.80 14.41
CA GLN A 69 1.04 6.69 15.34
C GLN A 69 2.49 6.91 14.92
N VAL A 70 3.26 5.84 14.65
CA VAL A 70 4.68 5.94 14.22
C VAL A 70 4.81 6.73 12.91
N ALA A 71 3.94 6.50 11.93
CA ALA A 71 3.94 7.23 10.67
C ALA A 71 3.70 8.75 10.86
N ALA A 72 3.10 9.18 11.98
CA ALA A 72 3.01 10.60 12.32
C ALA A 72 4.37 11.20 12.68
N PHE A 73 5.25 10.41 13.31
CA PHE A 73 6.54 10.86 13.82
C PHE A 73 7.63 10.87 12.74
N VAL A 74 7.58 9.97 11.74
CA VAL A 74 8.61 9.91 10.69
C VAL A 74 8.66 11.19 9.85
N ASN A 75 7.51 11.82 9.59
CA ASN A 75 7.43 13.08 8.83
C ASN A 75 7.91 14.32 9.58
N LEU A 76 8.22 14.22 10.88
CA LEU A 76 8.81 15.34 11.65
C LEU A 76 10.34 15.42 11.47
N PHE A 77 10.96 14.41 10.85
CA PHE A 77 12.41 14.30 10.68
C PHE A 77 12.87 14.26 9.21
N SER A 78 11.98 14.46 8.24
CA SER A 78 12.28 14.65 6.80
C SER A 78 11.81 16.01 6.34
#